data_AF-A0A1M7LIX4-F1
#
_entry.id   AF-A0A1M7LIX4-F1
#
_cell.length_a   1.000
_cell.length_b   1.000
_cell.length_c   1.000
_cell.angle_alpha   90.00
_cell.angle_beta   90.00
_cell.angle_gamma   90.00
#
_symmetry.space_group_name_H-M   'P 1'
#
loop_
_entity.id
_entity.type
_entity.pdbx_description
1 polymer ?
#
loop_
_entity_poly.entity_id
_entity_poly.type
_entity_poly.pdbx_seq_one_letter_code
_entity_poly.pdbx_strand_id
1 'polypeptide(L)'
;MKVIKAILNTKGLEESFGDITQEEKQLYKATFDFIDGKEALVGDWEQETNEYSMIGLINQIENKEFWWLVEQDPFVSTYESREEFDKDWEKEEYEGPGCSIMLPTNAVKIIEELKGANKV
;
A
#
# COMPACT_ATOMS: atom_id res chain seq x y z
N MET A 1 14.49 -7.70 5.04
CA MET A 1 13.36 -6.78 5.21
C MET A 1 12.98 -6.71 6.68
N LYS A 2 13.27 -5.59 7.32
CA LYS A 2 12.70 -5.15 8.58
C LYS A 2 11.28 -4.65 8.32
N VAL A 3 10.37 -4.96 9.23
CA VAL A 3 9.03 -4.39 9.24
C VAL A 3 9.04 -3.15 10.12
N ILE A 4 8.48 -2.07 9.61
CA ILE A 4 8.48 -0.76 10.25
C ILE A 4 7.02 -0.32 10.37
N LYS A 5 6.64 0.16 11.54
CA LYS A 5 5.39 0.90 11.72
C LYS A 5 5.65 2.37 11.39
N ALA A 6 4.82 2.96 10.54
CA ALA A 6 4.97 4.34 10.10
C ALA A 6 3.62 5.04 9.97
N ILE A 7 3.65 6.38 9.94
CA ILE A 7 2.55 7.22 9.46
C ILE A 7 2.88 7.62 8.01
N LEU A 8 1.89 7.50 7.14
CA LEU A 8 2.02 7.84 5.72
C LEU A 8 1.78 9.34 5.47
N ASN A 9 2.58 9.94 4.59
CA ASN A 9 2.40 11.29 4.05
C ASN A 9 2.36 11.20 2.52
N THR A 10 1.24 10.78 1.97
CA THR A 10 1.09 10.35 0.57
C THR A 10 0.38 11.36 -0.30
N LYS A 11 -0.18 12.41 0.30
CA LYS A 11 -0.87 13.47 -0.45
C LYS A 11 0.01 14.10 -1.53
N GLY A 12 -0.45 14.07 -2.77
CA GLY A 12 0.23 14.66 -3.91
C GLY A 12 1.33 13.78 -4.53
N LEU A 13 1.53 12.54 -4.04
CA LEU A 13 2.52 11.63 -4.64
C LEU A 13 2.22 11.32 -6.12
N GLU A 14 0.94 11.29 -6.50
CA GLU A 14 0.52 11.08 -7.88
C GLU A 14 1.05 12.15 -8.85
N GLU A 15 1.42 13.33 -8.35
CA GLU A 15 1.96 14.42 -9.17
C GLU A 15 3.38 14.13 -9.64
N SER A 16 4.09 13.22 -8.96
CA SER A 16 5.44 12.79 -9.34
C SER A 16 5.46 11.75 -10.46
N PHE A 17 4.30 11.16 -10.77
CA PHE A 17 4.18 10.18 -11.83
C PHE A 17 4.23 10.85 -13.21
N GLY A 18 4.99 10.25 -14.11
CA GLY A 18 5.24 10.76 -15.45
C GLY A 18 4.04 10.58 -16.38
N ASP A 19 4.26 9.89 -17.50
CA ASP A 19 3.25 9.70 -18.53
C ASP A 19 2.20 8.65 -18.10
N ILE A 20 1.24 9.08 -17.29
CA ILE A 20 0.01 8.35 -16.96
C ILE A 20 -1.21 9.08 -17.52
N THR A 21 -2.27 8.34 -17.81
CA THR A 21 -3.56 8.89 -18.22
C THR A 21 -4.21 9.70 -17.09
N GLN A 22 -5.19 10.53 -17.44
CA GLN A 22 -5.96 11.28 -16.45
C GLN A 22 -6.77 10.37 -15.52
N GLU A 23 -7.23 9.22 -16.02
CA GLU A 23 -7.99 8.24 -15.25
C GLU A 23 -7.10 7.55 -14.21
N GLU A 24 -5.91 7.08 -14.62
CA GLU A 24 -4.90 6.53 -13.69
C GLU A 24 -4.50 7.57 -12.64
N LYS A 25 -4.27 8.82 -13.05
CA LYS A 25 -3.93 9.88 -12.10
C LYS A 25 -5.02 10.10 -11.05
N GLN A 26 -6.29 10.08 -11.44
CA GLN A 26 -7.41 10.21 -10.51
C GLN A 26 -7.52 9.01 -9.57
N LEU A 27 -7.28 7.81 -10.08
CA LEU A 27 -7.27 6.60 -9.27
C LEU A 27 -6.14 6.64 -8.23
N TYR A 28 -4.90 6.88 -8.66
CA TYR A 28 -3.75 6.97 -7.77
C TYR A 28 -3.91 8.10 -6.76
N LYS A 29 -4.44 9.24 -7.19
CA LYS A 29 -4.83 10.32 -6.30
C LYS A 29 -5.78 9.84 -5.21
N ALA A 30 -6.87 9.16 -5.58
CA ALA A 30 -7.86 8.68 -4.63
C ALA A 30 -7.24 7.68 -3.64
N THR A 31 -6.39 6.78 -4.11
CA THR A 31 -5.67 5.81 -3.27
C THR A 31 -4.71 6.49 -2.31
N PHE A 32 -3.89 7.45 -2.78
CA PHE A 32 -2.93 8.15 -1.93
C PHE A 32 -3.57 9.14 -0.97
N ASP A 33 -4.63 9.85 -1.38
CA ASP A 33 -5.41 10.70 -0.49
C ASP A 33 -6.12 9.85 0.58
N PHE A 34 -6.54 8.62 0.26
CA PHE A 34 -7.18 7.71 1.22
C PHE A 34 -6.22 7.23 2.31
N ILE A 35 -4.95 6.96 1.98
CA ILE A 35 -3.97 6.44 2.96
C ILE A 35 -3.15 7.53 3.66
N ASP A 36 -3.28 8.79 3.25
CA ASP A 36 -2.58 9.92 3.85
C ASP A 36 -2.92 10.06 5.34
N GLY A 37 -1.89 10.19 6.18
CA GLY A 37 -2.01 10.30 7.63
C GLY A 37 -2.32 9.00 8.37
N LYS A 38 -2.52 7.87 7.68
CA LYS A 38 -2.82 6.58 8.31
C LYS A 38 -1.56 5.86 8.81
N GLU A 39 -1.74 5.02 9.83
CA GLU A 39 -0.69 4.12 10.30
C GLU A 39 -0.60 2.88 9.42
N ALA A 40 0.61 2.54 8.99
CA ALA A 40 0.90 1.43 8.10
C ALA A 40 2.08 0.60 8.60
N LEU A 41 2.15 -0.63 8.11
CA LEU A 41 3.35 -1.44 8.09
C LEU A 41 4.02 -1.26 6.73
N VAL A 42 5.33 -1.01 6.76
CA VAL A 42 6.17 -0.92 5.57
C VAL A 42 7.44 -1.75 5.75
N GLY A 43 7.99 -2.25 4.66
CA GLY A 43 9.23 -3.01 4.61
C GLY A 43 10.38 -2.16 4.09
N ASP A 44 11.57 -2.29 4.68
CA ASP A 44 12.79 -1.75 4.07
C ASP A 44 13.19 -2.61 2.85
N TRP A 45 12.86 -2.15 1.65
CA TRP A 45 13.21 -2.84 0.42
C TRP A 45 14.61 -2.41 -0.03
N GLU A 46 15.63 -3.07 0.52
CA GLU A 46 17.05 -2.82 0.27
C GLU A 46 17.54 -1.41 0.67
N GLN A 47 18.66 -1.33 1.40
CA GLN A 47 19.22 -0.06 1.91
C GLN A 47 19.60 0.96 0.81
N GLU A 48 19.53 0.59 -0.46
CA GLU A 48 19.95 1.41 -1.60
C GLU A 48 18.80 2.12 -2.33
N THR A 49 17.54 1.69 -2.14
CA THR A 49 16.39 2.40 -2.70
C THR A 49 15.87 3.37 -1.64
N ASN A 50 15.72 4.65 -1.97
CA ASN A 50 15.19 5.67 -1.06
C ASN A 50 13.67 5.49 -0.85
N GLU A 51 13.21 4.26 -0.69
CA GLU A 51 11.83 3.81 -0.76
C GLU A 51 11.54 2.73 0.29
N TYR A 52 10.26 2.57 0.60
CA TYR A 52 9.73 1.51 1.44
C TYR A 52 8.65 0.76 0.69
N SER A 53 8.62 -0.57 0.83
CA SER A 53 7.53 -1.39 0.29
C SER A 53 6.33 -1.34 1.23
N MET A 54 5.15 -1.02 0.72
CA MET A 54 3.90 -1.05 1.49
C MET A 54 3.50 -2.49 1.81
N ILE A 55 3.33 -2.80 3.10
CA ILE A 55 2.84 -4.12 3.56
C ILE A 55 1.34 -4.07 3.83
N GLY A 56 0.81 -2.95 4.33
CA GLY A 56 -0.61 -2.80 4.63
C GLY A 56 -0.88 -1.76 5.72
N LEU A 57 -2.15 -1.39 5.90
CA LEU A 57 -2.59 -0.52 6.98
C LEU A 57 -2.78 -1.30 8.28
N ILE A 58 -2.55 -0.64 9.43
CA ILE A 58 -2.72 -1.26 10.76
C ILE A 58 -4.21 -1.57 11.02
N ASN A 59 -5.11 -0.66 10.64
CA ASN A 59 -6.55 -0.86 10.76
C ASN A 59 -7.04 -1.80 9.65
N GLN A 60 -7.55 -2.97 10.02
CA GLN A 60 -7.95 -4.00 9.05
C GLN A 60 -9.12 -3.60 8.14
N ILE A 61 -10.07 -2.78 8.64
CA ILE A 61 -11.18 -2.30 7.82
C ILE A 61 -10.64 -1.35 6.74
N GLU A 62 -9.77 -0.44 7.13
CA GLU A 62 -9.14 0.49 6.19
C GLU A 62 -8.16 -0.22 5.26
N ASN A 63 -7.47 -1.25 5.75
CA ASN A 63 -6.54 -2.08 4.97
C ASN A 63 -7.28 -2.79 3.83
N LYS A 64 -8.46 -3.35 4.11
CA LYS A 64 -9.32 -3.96 3.09
C LYS A 64 -9.67 -2.96 1.99
N GLU A 65 -10.14 -1.77 2.37
CA GLU A 65 -10.52 -0.73 1.40
C GLU A 65 -9.31 -0.19 0.63
N PHE A 66 -8.14 -0.08 1.26
CA PHE A 66 -6.91 0.28 0.58
C PHE A 66 -6.56 -0.72 -0.53
N TRP A 67 -6.56 -2.02 -0.21
CA TRP A 67 -6.26 -3.04 -1.21
C TRP A 67 -7.30 -3.08 -2.32
N TRP A 68 -8.59 -2.92 -2.01
CA TRP A 68 -9.62 -2.79 -3.03
C TRP A 68 -9.36 -1.60 -3.98
N LEU A 69 -8.93 -0.44 -3.46
CA LEU A 69 -8.57 0.71 -4.28
C LEU A 69 -7.37 0.42 -5.19
N VAL A 70 -6.39 -0.35 -4.73
CA VAL A 70 -5.26 -0.80 -5.56
C VAL A 70 -5.72 -1.77 -6.64
N GLU A 71 -6.62 -2.71 -6.34
CA GLU A 71 -7.18 -3.64 -7.33
C GLU A 71 -8.03 -2.96 -8.41
N GLN A 72 -8.35 -1.66 -8.30
CA GLN A 72 -9.02 -0.92 -9.38
C GLN A 72 -8.05 -0.49 -10.49
N ASP A 73 -6.74 -0.60 -10.27
CA ASP A 73 -5.75 -0.28 -11.30
C ASP A 73 -5.67 -1.46 -12.30
N PRO A 74 -6.04 -1.25 -13.58
CA PRO A 74 -6.09 -2.32 -14.57
C PRO A 74 -4.74 -2.95 -14.89
N PHE A 75 -3.62 -2.34 -14.49
CA PHE A 75 -2.28 -2.90 -14.69
C PHE A 75 -1.89 -3.92 -13.61
N VAL A 76 -2.54 -3.87 -12.45
CA VAL A 76 -2.17 -4.69 -11.28
C VAL A 76 -3.36 -5.51 -10.74
N SER A 77 -4.56 -5.21 -11.20
CA SER A 77 -5.82 -5.83 -10.81
C SER A 77 -5.80 -7.34 -11.03
N THR A 78 -6.30 -8.04 -10.02
CA THR A 78 -6.54 -9.49 -10.01
C THR A 78 -8.02 -9.85 -9.96
N TYR A 79 -8.90 -8.86 -9.74
CA TYR A 79 -10.33 -9.06 -9.50
C TYR A 79 -11.19 -8.30 -10.50
N GLU A 80 -12.21 -8.97 -11.05
CA GLU A 80 -13.20 -8.32 -11.93
C GLU A 80 -14.30 -7.60 -11.14
N SER A 81 -14.49 -7.95 -9.86
CA SER A 81 -15.58 -7.41 -9.05
C SER A 81 -15.24 -7.30 -7.56
N ARG A 82 -15.95 -6.39 -6.88
CA ARG A 82 -15.86 -6.21 -5.43
C ARG A 82 -16.30 -7.46 -4.67
N GLU A 83 -17.31 -8.17 -5.17
CA GLU A 83 -17.85 -9.36 -4.51
C GLU A 83 -16.84 -10.49 -4.46
N GLU A 84 -16.07 -10.68 -5.54
CA GLU A 84 -15.00 -11.67 -5.60
C GLU A 84 -13.86 -11.32 -4.62
N PHE A 85 -13.41 -10.07 -4.63
CA PHE A 85 -12.43 -9.57 -3.67
C PHE A 85 -12.91 -9.74 -2.22
N ASP A 86 -14.16 -9.36 -1.92
CA ASP A 86 -14.73 -9.46 -0.58
C ASP A 86 -14.75 -10.91 -0.09
N LYS A 87 -15.10 -11.86 -0.96
CA LYS A 87 -15.14 -13.28 -0.65
C LYS A 87 -13.76 -13.86 -0.35
N ASP A 88 -12.75 -13.50 -1.14
CA ASP A 88 -11.39 -13.98 -0.90
C ASP A 88 -10.78 -13.32 0.33
N TRP A 89 -11.06 -12.04 0.55
CA TRP A 89 -10.68 -11.34 1.78
C TRP A 89 -11.25 -12.01 3.03
N GLU A 90 -12.55 -12.33 3.03
CA GLU A 90 -13.24 -12.98 4.16
C GLU A 90 -12.69 -14.37 4.50
N LYS A 91 -12.09 -15.04 3.51
CA LYS A 91 -11.45 -16.35 3.69
C LYS A 91 -9.95 -16.27 3.95
N GLU A 92 -9.38 -15.06 4.01
CA GLU A 92 -7.93 -14.85 4.11
C GLU A 92 -7.17 -15.46 2.90
N GLU A 93 -7.82 -15.50 1.73
CA GLU A 93 -7.27 -16.01 0.45
C GLU A 93 -6.66 -14.89 -0.43
N TYR A 94 -6.83 -13.62 -0.05
CA TYR A 94 -6.24 -12.48 -0.76
C TYR A 94 -4.71 -12.42 -0.55
N GLU A 95 -3.94 -12.55 -1.63
CA GLU A 95 -2.46 -12.55 -1.58
C GLU A 95 -1.82 -11.17 -1.83
N GLY A 96 -2.62 -10.15 -2.18
CA GLY A 96 -2.12 -8.84 -2.61
C GLY A 96 -2.19 -8.65 -4.13
N PRO A 97 -1.93 -7.43 -4.63
CA PRO A 97 -1.87 -7.18 -6.06
C PRO A 97 -0.65 -7.86 -6.68
N GLY A 98 -0.63 -8.00 -8.01
CA GLY A 98 0.50 -8.57 -8.75
C GLY A 98 1.81 -7.76 -8.71
N CYS A 99 1.92 -6.74 -7.85
CA CYS A 99 3.05 -5.83 -7.74
C CYS A 99 3.32 -5.41 -6.29
N SER A 100 4.46 -4.75 -6.05
CA SER A 100 4.73 -4.06 -4.78
C SER A 100 4.43 -2.57 -4.92
N ILE A 101 3.71 -2.00 -3.95
CA ILE A 101 3.52 -0.54 -3.87
C ILE A 101 4.72 0.06 -3.14
N MET A 102 5.50 0.88 -3.84
CA MET A 102 6.70 1.51 -3.32
C MET A 102 6.41 2.96 -2.90
N LEU A 103 6.86 3.33 -1.71
CA LEU A 103 6.65 4.64 -1.12
C LEU A 103 8.00 5.34 -0.96
N PRO A 104 8.19 6.57 -1.46
CA PRO A 104 9.43 7.29 -1.24
C PRO A 104 9.63 7.60 0.24
N THR A 105 10.88 7.69 0.69
CA THR A 105 11.25 7.94 2.10
C THR A 105 10.59 9.16 2.72
N ASN A 106 10.34 10.22 1.94
CA ASN A 106 9.64 11.43 2.42
C ASN A 106 8.15 11.20 2.70
N ALA A 107 7.55 10.16 2.11
CA ALA A 107 6.17 9.75 2.35
C ALA A 107 6.00 8.84 3.58
N VAL A 108 7.10 8.47 4.25
CA VAL A 108 7.08 7.51 5.35
C VAL A 108 7.69 8.13 6.59
N LYS A 109 6.84 8.42 7.59
CA LYS A 109 7.28 8.86 8.91
C LYS A 109 7.37 7.67 9.84
N ILE A 110 8.58 7.18 10.09
CA ILE A 110 8.84 6.04 10.99
C ILE A 110 8.34 6.35 12.41
N ILE A 111 7.56 5.42 12.97
CA ILE A 111 7.16 5.42 14.39
C ILE A 111 8.07 4.45 15.16
N GLU A 112 8.18 3.21 14.70
CA GLU A 112 8.97 2.16 15.36
C GLU A 112 9.45 1.08 14.37
N GLU A 113 10.64 0.53 14.61
CA GLU A 113 11.10 -0.70 13.96
C GLU A 113 10.57 -1.92 14.72
N LEU A 114 9.79 -2.77 14.06
CA LEU A 114 9.29 -4.01 14.65
C LEU A 114 10.40 -5.05 14.59
N LYS A 115 10.99 -5.36 15.74
CA LYS A 115 11.94 -6.48 15.85
C LYS A 115 11.19 -7.76 15.55
N GLY A 116 11.66 -8.51 14.55
CA GLY A 116 11.13 -9.84 14.25
C GLY A 116 11.06 -10.65 15.54
N ALA A 117 9.91 -11.28 15.80
CA ALA A 117 9.79 -12.26 16.86
C ALA A 117 10.96 -13.23 16.68
N ASN A 118 11.88 -13.26 17.64
CA ASN A 118 12.84 -14.36 17.74
C ASN A 118 11.98 -15.62 17.68
N LYS A 119 12.19 -16.43 16.63
CA LYS A 119 11.67 -17.80 16.62
C LYS A 119 12.19 -18.43 17.91
N VAL A 120 11.30 -18.67 18.86
CA VAL A 120 11.55 -19.53 20.02
C VAL A 120 11.30 -20.96 19.58
#